data_AF-A0A950XJG5-F1
#
_entry.id   AF-A0A950XJG5-F1
#
_cell.length_a   1.000
_cell.length_b   1.000
_cell.length_c   1.000
_cell.angle_alpha   90.00
_cell.angle_beta   90.00
_cell.angle_gamma   90.00
#
_symmetry.space_group_name_H-M   'P 1'
#
loop_
_entity.id
_entity.type
_entity.pdbx_description
1 polymer ?
#
loop_
_entity_poly.entity_id
_entity_poly.type
_entity_poly.pdbx_seq_one_letter_code
_entity_poly.pdbx_strand_id
1 'polypeptide(L)'
;AAEPLYLLLASLGHPDAHEAVRTLTLSAQKDGKTLENAAFSDPGIAAYIEKMSDAQKKILKDPISYSGIAAEKTKRITEYWKKKLGD
;
A
#
# COMPACT_ATOMS: atom_id res chain seq x y z
N ALA A 1 1.15 -4.32 -1.32
CA ALA A 1 1.80 -3.02 -1.05
C ALA A 1 1.52 -1.95 -2.11
N ALA A 2 0.83 -2.25 -3.23
CA ALA A 2 0.58 -1.28 -4.30
C ALA A 2 -0.53 -0.26 -3.99
N GLU A 3 -1.57 -0.67 -3.27
CA GLU A 3 -2.75 0.15 -3.02
C GLU A 3 -2.48 1.45 -2.24
N PRO A 4 -1.66 1.48 -1.16
CA PRO A 4 -1.36 2.73 -0.45
C PRO A 4 -0.62 3.75 -1.31
N LEU A 5 0.34 3.30 -2.13
CA LEU A 5 1.08 4.18 -3.03
C LEU A 5 0.15 4.78 -4.09
N TYR A 6 -0.74 3.97 -4.65
CA TYR A 6 -1.75 4.43 -5.61
C TYR A 6 -2.66 5.51 -5.00
N LEU A 7 -3.22 5.26 -3.80
CA LEU A 7 -4.11 6.21 -3.14
C LEU A 7 -3.41 7.54 -2.83
N LEU A 8 -2.15 7.48 -2.39
CA LEU A 8 -1.37 8.68 -2.11
C LEU A 8 -1.08 9.48 -3.39
N LEU A 9 -0.62 8.83 -4.46
CA LEU A 9 -0.38 9.49 -5.74
C LEU A 9 -1.67 10.11 -6.33
N ALA A 10 -2.78 9.39 -6.28
CA ALA A 10 -4.08 9.90 -6.71
C ALA A 10 -4.53 11.12 -5.87
N SER A 11 -4.36 11.05 -4.55
CA SER A 11 -4.72 12.17 -3.64
C SER A 11 -3.87 13.43 -3.87
N LEU A 12 -2.64 13.27 -4.37
CA LEU A 12 -1.73 14.37 -4.72
C LEU A 12 -1.90 14.87 -6.16
N GLY A 13 -2.88 14.33 -6.90
CA GLY A 13 -3.23 14.76 -8.25
C GLY A 13 -2.37 14.15 -9.37
N HIS A 14 -1.75 12.99 -9.15
CA HIS A 14 -1.03 12.31 -10.20
C HIS A 14 -1.98 11.91 -11.34
N PRO A 15 -1.69 12.27 -12.61
CA PRO A 15 -2.63 12.13 -13.72
C PRO A 15 -2.97 10.66 -14.05
N ASP A 16 -2.01 9.76 -13.86
CA ASP A 16 -2.19 8.31 -14.02
C ASP A 16 -1.52 7.53 -12.89
N ALA A 17 -2.09 7.66 -11.69
CA ALA A 17 -1.55 7.02 -10.49
C ALA A 17 -1.53 5.48 -10.61
N HIS A 18 -2.51 4.90 -11.31
CA HIS A 18 -2.61 3.46 -11.47
C HIS A 18 -1.48 2.90 -12.33
N GLU A 19 -1.24 3.46 -13.53
CA GLU A 19 -0.17 2.96 -14.40
C GLU A 19 1.23 3.21 -13.82
N ALA A 20 1.43 4.32 -13.09
CA ALA A 20 2.69 4.60 -12.41
C ALA A 20 3.02 3.49 -11.39
N VAL A 21 2.07 3.13 -10.53
CA VAL A 21 2.25 2.06 -9.52
C VAL A 21 2.42 0.70 -10.17
N ARG A 22 1.67 0.42 -11.24
CA ARG A 22 1.79 -0.83 -11.99
C ARG A 22 3.19 -0.99 -12.59
N THR A 23 3.71 0.05 -13.24
CA THR A 23 5.04 0.06 -13.84
C THR A 23 6.13 -0.11 -12.78
N LEU A 24 6.03 0.61 -11.66
CA LEU A 24 6.96 0.49 -10.54
C LEU A 24 6.96 -0.90 -9.93
N THR A 25 5.79 -1.53 -9.81
CA THR A 25 5.66 -2.90 -9.29
C THR A 25 6.38 -3.90 -10.19
N LEU A 26 6.19 -3.80 -11.50
CA LEU A 26 6.86 -4.67 -12.47
C LEU A 26 8.38 -4.45 -12.49
N SER A 27 8.83 -3.20 -12.42
CA SER A 27 10.27 -2.88 -12.33
C SER A 27 10.89 -3.43 -11.04
N ALA A 28 10.22 -3.24 -9.90
CA ALA A 28 10.67 -3.75 -8.62
C ALA A 28 10.80 -5.27 -8.62
N GLN A 29 9.80 -5.97 -9.17
CA GLN A 29 9.83 -7.43 -9.33
C GLN A 29 10.97 -7.89 -10.23
N LYS A 30 11.17 -7.23 -11.37
CA LYS A 30 12.25 -7.54 -12.31
C LYS A 30 13.63 -7.37 -11.68
N ASP A 31 13.80 -6.34 -10.87
CA ASP A 31 15.08 -5.98 -10.25
C ASP A 31 15.30 -6.63 -8.87
N GLY A 32 14.36 -7.44 -8.39
CA GLY A 32 14.41 -8.06 -7.07
C GLY A 32 14.37 -7.05 -5.92
N LYS A 33 13.79 -5.86 -6.14
CA LYS A 33 13.66 -4.77 -5.17
C LYS A 33 12.25 -4.74 -4.58
N THR A 34 12.12 -4.08 -3.43
CA THR A 34 10.80 -3.75 -2.87
C THR A 34 10.16 -2.61 -3.67
N LEU A 35 8.83 -2.57 -3.71
CA LEU A 35 8.08 -1.46 -4.32
C LEU A 35 8.43 -0.11 -3.67
N GLU A 36 8.70 -0.11 -2.37
CA GLU A 36 9.20 1.06 -1.63
C GLU A 36 10.48 1.60 -2.28
N ASN A 37 11.52 0.76 -2.40
CA ASN A 37 12.81 1.19 -2.94
C ASN A 37 12.68 1.69 -4.38
N ALA A 38 11.84 1.02 -5.20
CA ALA A 38 11.54 1.47 -6.55
C ALA A 38 10.87 2.85 -6.54
N ALA A 39 9.86 3.06 -5.69
CA ALA A 39 9.12 4.31 -5.60
C ALA A 39 9.98 5.50 -5.11
N PHE A 40 10.84 5.29 -4.10
CA PHE A 40 11.73 6.34 -3.60
C PHE A 40 12.91 6.65 -4.53
N SER A 41 13.23 5.74 -5.46
CA SER A 41 14.31 5.95 -6.44
C SER A 41 13.78 6.43 -7.80
N ASP A 42 12.46 6.51 -7.98
CA ASP A 42 11.86 6.87 -9.25
C ASP A 42 11.76 8.40 -9.41
N PRO A 43 12.42 8.99 -10.42
CA PRO A 43 12.38 10.43 -10.65
C PRO A 43 11.00 10.90 -11.13
N GLY A 44 10.18 10.02 -11.72
CA GLY A 44 8.84 10.34 -12.22
C GLY A 44 7.85 10.67 -11.11
N ILE A 45 8.00 10.07 -9.92
CA ILE A 45 7.14 10.32 -8.77
C ILE A 45 7.82 11.06 -7.61
N ALA A 46 9.11 11.40 -7.72
CA ALA A 46 9.88 12.08 -6.67
C ALA A 46 9.19 13.35 -6.13
N ALA A 47 8.66 14.20 -7.00
CA ALA A 47 7.95 15.42 -6.62
C ALA A 47 6.66 15.15 -5.81
N TYR A 48 6.05 13.98 -5.95
CA TYR A 48 4.90 13.57 -5.14
C TYR A 48 5.35 13.00 -3.80
N ILE A 49 6.44 12.23 -3.78
CA ILE A 49 7.05 11.72 -2.55
C ILE A 49 7.50 12.87 -1.64
N GLU A 50 8.03 13.96 -2.19
CA GLU A 50 8.42 15.15 -1.41
C GLU A 50 7.22 15.82 -0.74
N LYS A 51 6.06 15.86 -1.42
CA LYS A 51 4.81 16.41 -0.88
C LYS A 51 4.17 15.54 0.21
N MET A 52 4.60 14.28 0.35
CA MET A 52 4.07 13.38 1.37
C MET A 52 4.60 13.75 2.76
N SER A 53 3.71 13.70 3.75
CA SER A 53 4.10 13.80 5.17
C SER A 53 4.89 12.57 5.61
N ASP A 54 5.59 12.68 6.75
CA ASP A 54 6.36 11.56 7.31
C ASP A 54 5.46 10.37 7.66
N ALA A 55 4.21 10.62 8.06
CA ALA A 55 3.22 9.59 8.29
C ALA A 55 2.85 8.84 7.00
N GLN A 56 2.64 9.56 5.89
CA GLN A 56 2.35 8.97 4.58
C GLN A 56 3.54 8.17 4.05
N LYS A 57 4.77 8.70 4.20
CA LYS A 57 6.00 7.98 3.86
C LYS A 57 6.13 6.70 4.68
N LYS A 58 5.82 6.72 5.98
CA LYS A 58 5.86 5.54 6.86
C LYS A 58 4.90 4.43 6.40
N ILE A 59 3.71 4.77 5.90
CA ILE A 59 2.75 3.81 5.34
C ILE A 59 3.34 3.06 4.13
N LEU A 60 4.17 3.73 3.32
CA LEU A 60 4.87 3.10 2.20
C LEU A 60 5.96 2.12 2.65
N LYS A 61 6.63 2.41 3.77
CA LYS A 61 7.70 1.57 4.34
C LYS A 61 7.17 0.36 5.10
N ASP A 62 6.01 0.50 5.72
CA ASP A 62 5.35 -0.57 6.46
C ASP A 62 3.91 -0.79 5.96
N PRO A 63 3.74 -1.54 4.86
CA PRO A 63 2.42 -1.87 4.33
C PRO A 63 1.60 -2.77 5.28
N ILE A 64 2.23 -3.44 6.25
CA ILE A 64 1.56 -4.34 7.20
C ILE A 64 0.71 -3.53 8.20
N SER A 65 1.14 -2.29 8.50
CA SER A 65 0.33 -1.32 9.23
C SER A 65 -0.96 -0.92 8.49
N TYR A 66 -1.03 -1.17 7.18
CA TYR A 66 -2.21 -0.98 6.33
C TYR A 66 -2.98 -2.29 6.11
N SER A 67 -3.16 -3.09 7.16
CA SER A 67 -3.96 -4.33 7.10
C SER A 67 -5.49 -4.10 7.13
N GLY A 68 -5.91 -2.83 7.21
CA GLY A 68 -7.32 -2.43 7.26
C GLY A 68 -8.10 -3.17 8.34
N ILE A 69 -9.38 -3.42 8.08
CA ILE A 69 -10.27 -4.20 8.97
C ILE A 69 -10.31 -5.69 8.63
N ALA A 70 -9.39 -6.21 7.81
CA ALA A 70 -9.42 -7.61 7.37
C ALA A 70 -9.25 -8.57 8.55
N ALA A 71 -8.25 -8.33 9.41
CA ALA A 71 -8.03 -9.11 10.61
C ALA A 71 -9.22 -9.01 11.60
N GLU A 72 -9.83 -7.83 11.71
CA GLU A 72 -11.01 -7.59 12.53
C GLU A 72 -12.24 -8.36 12.01
N LYS A 73 -12.52 -8.29 10.70
CA LYS A 73 -13.62 -9.03 10.06
C LYS A 73 -13.44 -10.53 10.21
N THR A 74 -12.23 -11.04 10.01
CA THR A 74 -11.93 -12.47 10.20
C THR A 74 -12.21 -12.88 11.64
N LYS A 75 -11.72 -12.14 12.65
CA LYS A 75 -12.02 -12.43 14.06
C LYS A 75 -13.53 -12.43 14.32
N ARG A 76 -14.25 -11.43 13.81
CA ARG A 76 -15.70 -11.28 14.00
C ARG A 76 -16.50 -12.45 13.41
N ILE A 77 -16.10 -12.95 12.24
CA ILE A 77 -16.72 -14.13 11.62
C ILE A 77 -16.38 -15.39 12.42
N THR A 78 -15.12 -15.57 12.84
CA THR A 78 -14.71 -16.72 13.64
C THR A 78 -15.43 -16.75 15.00
N GLU A 79 -15.57 -15.61 15.68
CA GLU A 79 -16.33 -15.50 16.93
C GLU A 79 -17.81 -15.82 16.73
N TYR A 80 -18.42 -15.31 15.65
CA TYR A 80 -19.80 -15.60 15.31
C TYR A 80 -20.03 -17.11 15.14
N TRP A 81 -19.16 -17.80 14.39
CA TRP A 81 -19.28 -19.24 14.17
C TRP A 81 -18.93 -20.05 15.41
N LYS A 82 -17.93 -19.64 16.22
CA LYS A 82 -17.64 -20.28 17.51
C LYS A 82 -18.85 -20.26 18.44
N LYS A 83 -19.54 -19.12 18.52
CA LYS A 83 -20.78 -18.97 19.30
C LYS A 83 -21.92 -19.83 18.75
N LYS A 84 -21.99 -20.03 17.43
CA LYS A 84 -23.06 -20.79 16.77
C LYS A 84 -22.83 -22.31 16.80
N LEU A 85 -21.57 -22.75 16.75
CA LEU A 85 -21.19 -24.16 16.73
C LEU A 85 -20.97 -24.75 18.13
N GLY A 86 -20.82 -23.90 19.15
CA GLY A 86 -20.76 -24.33 20.54
C GLY A 86 -19.49 -25.09 20.87
N ASP A 87 -18.37 -24.36 20.94
CA ASP A 87 -17.21 -24.78 21.75
C ASP A 87 -17.33 -24.20 23.17
#